data_AF-A0A167R8P1-F1
#
_entry.id   AF-A0A167R8P1-F1
#
_cell.length_a   1.000
_cell.length_b   1.000
_cell.length_c   1.000
_cell.angle_alpha   90.00
_cell.angle_beta   90.00
_cell.angle_gamma   90.00
#
_symmetry.space_group_name_H-M   'P 1'
#
loop_
_entity.id
_entity.type
_entity.pdbx_description
1 polymer ?
#
loop_
_entity_poly.entity_id
_entity_poly.type
_entity_poly.pdbx_seq_one_letter_code
_entity_poly.pdbx_strand_id
1 'polypeptide(L)'
;MATNPPILAVDLDDTVCSTNITAVQWHNDTHGTDLIIDDLIYYHYWKTREWGTAEETMTKVRTYYHTPHFLERKPVPGAVESLRRLKQDGYRLVVVTSRGDDLKAETESWVAKHCPDVFDNIHYTGEFLKMQEDENGNIIKTFKTKAEVRVYDSL
;
A
#
# COMPACT_ATOMS: atom_id res chain seq x y z
N MET A 1 -6.31 -28.09 -23.11
CA MET A 1 -7.15 -27.50 -22.05
C MET A 1 -6.66 -26.09 -21.83
N ALA A 2 -7.55 -25.09 -21.84
CA ALA A 2 -7.16 -23.73 -21.47
C ALA A 2 -6.88 -23.74 -19.96
N THR A 3 -5.61 -23.79 -19.56
CA THR A 3 -5.21 -23.62 -18.17
C THR A 3 -5.29 -22.14 -17.88
N ASN A 4 -6.27 -21.72 -17.07
CA ASN A 4 -6.33 -20.35 -16.60
C ASN A 4 -5.09 -20.13 -15.71
N PRO A 5 -4.19 -19.19 -16.03
CA PRO A 5 -2.94 -19.07 -15.27
C PRO A 5 -3.24 -18.67 -13.81
N PRO A 6 -2.51 -19.22 -12.83
CA PRO A 6 -2.72 -18.88 -11.43
C PRO A 6 -2.50 -17.40 -11.16
N ILE A 7 -3.35 -16.82 -10.31
CA ILE A 7 -3.30 -15.41 -9.94
C ILE A 7 -2.56 -15.27 -8.60
N LEU A 8 -1.55 -14.40 -8.55
CA LEU A 8 -0.91 -13.95 -7.32
C LEU A 8 -1.39 -12.54 -6.98
N ALA A 9 -1.96 -12.40 -5.79
CA ALA A 9 -2.27 -11.10 -5.20
C ALA A 9 -1.01 -10.58 -4.48
N VAL A 10 -0.57 -9.38 -4.83
CA VAL A 10 0.65 -8.77 -4.33
C VAL A 10 0.29 -7.50 -3.57
N ASP A 11 0.79 -7.37 -2.34
CA ASP A 11 0.69 -6.13 -1.58
C ASP A 11 1.60 -5.03 -2.20
N LEU A 12 1.36 -3.77 -1.86
CA LEU A 12 2.08 -2.63 -2.45
C LEU A 12 3.08 -1.97 -1.49
N ASP A 13 2.61 -1.48 -0.35
CA ASP A 13 3.40 -0.65 0.57
C ASP A 13 4.39 -1.51 1.37
N ASP A 14 5.69 -1.22 1.20
CA ASP A 14 6.86 -1.96 1.72
C ASP A 14 6.99 -3.43 1.27
N THR A 15 6.13 -3.88 0.35
CA THR A 15 6.31 -5.10 -0.44
C THR A 15 6.92 -4.80 -1.82
N VAL A 16 6.37 -3.80 -2.53
CA VAL A 16 6.82 -3.39 -3.86
C VAL A 16 7.32 -1.94 -3.88
N CYS A 17 6.70 -1.05 -3.09
CA CYS A 17 7.03 0.37 -2.97
C CYS A 17 7.64 0.65 -1.60
N SER A 18 8.80 1.31 -1.51
CA SER A 18 9.49 1.58 -0.24
C SER A 18 8.85 2.75 0.52
N THR A 19 7.68 2.51 1.11
CA THR A 19 6.85 3.53 1.77
C THR A 19 7.35 3.91 3.16
N ASN A 20 7.81 2.95 3.98
CA ASN A 20 8.26 3.22 5.34
C ASN A 20 9.53 4.07 5.38
N ILE A 21 10.50 3.80 4.50
CA ILE A 21 11.76 4.58 4.43
C ILE A 21 11.47 6.04 4.11
N THR A 22 10.55 6.28 3.18
CA THR A 22 10.19 7.64 2.74
C THR A 22 9.25 8.34 3.72
N ALA A 23 8.40 7.61 4.44
CA ALA A 23 7.64 8.13 5.56
C ALA A 23 8.55 8.59 6.72
N VAL A 24 9.60 7.81 7.03
CA VAL A 24 10.63 8.18 8.01
C VAL A 24 11.37 9.45 7.59
N GLN A 25 11.84 9.50 6.35
CA GLN A 25 12.52 10.69 5.80
C GLN A 25 11.63 11.93 5.89
N TRP A 26 10.38 11.81 5.42
CA TRP A 26 9.41 12.89 5.51
C TRP A 26 9.17 13.36 6.95
N HIS A 27 9.02 12.41 7.89
CA HIS A 27 8.76 12.73 9.29
C HIS A 27 9.95 13.50 9.91
N ASN A 28 11.18 13.05 9.64
CA ASN A 28 12.40 13.73 10.08
C ASN A 28 12.52 15.14 9.50
N ASP A 29 12.30 15.29 8.19
CA ASP A 29 12.37 16.58 7.50
C ASP A 29 11.29 17.57 7.98
N THR A 30 10.09 17.08 8.27
CA THR A 30 8.92 17.91 8.60
C THR A 30 8.82 18.25 10.09
N HIS A 31 9.18 17.30 10.95
CA HIS A 31 8.97 17.40 12.40
C HIS A 31 10.28 17.51 13.19
N GLY A 32 11.44 17.51 12.52
CA GLY A 32 12.74 17.63 13.17
C GLY A 32 13.10 16.40 14.02
N THR A 33 12.57 15.24 13.66
CA THR A 33 12.83 13.97 14.34
C THR A 33 14.08 13.27 13.81
N ASP A 34 14.50 12.20 14.49
CA ASP A 34 15.66 11.37 14.13
C ASP A 34 15.28 9.88 14.00
N LEU A 35 14.08 9.60 13.50
CA LEU A 35 13.60 8.25 13.26
C LEU A 35 14.51 7.49 12.28
N ILE A 36 14.75 6.22 12.56
CA ILE A 36 15.37 5.27 11.63
C ILE A 36 14.36 4.18 11.27
N ILE A 37 14.62 3.45 10.17
CA ILE A 37 13.70 2.40 9.72
C ILE A 37 13.47 1.32 10.78
N ASP A 38 14.48 1.03 11.61
CA ASP A 38 14.41 0.06 12.70
C ASP A 38 13.49 0.49 13.86
N ASP A 39 13.06 1.76 13.90
CA ASP A 39 12.04 2.22 14.85
C ASP A 39 10.64 1.72 14.45
N LEU A 40 10.40 1.42 13.17
CA LEU A 40 9.09 1.02 12.63
C LEU A 40 8.84 -0.49 12.79
N ILE A 41 8.86 -0.98 14.03
CA ILE A 41 8.63 -2.41 14.35
C ILE A 41 7.15 -2.81 14.43
N TYR A 42 6.26 -1.83 14.52
CA TYR A 42 4.82 -2.06 14.61
C TYR A 42 4.14 -1.72 13.29
N TYR A 43 3.14 -2.52 12.92
CA TYR A 43 2.30 -2.25 11.75
C TYR A 43 1.63 -0.86 11.81
N HIS A 44 1.24 -0.42 13.00
CA HIS A 44 0.60 0.88 13.20
C HIS A 44 1.60 1.93 13.66
N TYR A 45 1.76 2.99 12.86
CA TYR A 45 2.75 4.05 13.14
C TYR A 45 2.54 4.76 14.48
N TRP A 46 1.31 4.89 14.99
CA TRP A 46 1.06 5.50 16.31
C TRP A 46 1.63 4.71 17.50
N LYS A 47 2.15 3.51 17.26
CA LYS A 47 2.93 2.74 18.27
C LYS A 47 4.43 3.03 18.21
N THR A 48 4.87 3.81 17.23
CA THR A 48 6.24 4.27 17.04
C THR A 48 6.41 5.61 17.74
N ARG A 49 7.60 5.87 18.31
CA ARG A 49 7.89 7.16 18.94
C ARG A 49 7.64 8.30 17.97
N GLU A 50 7.26 9.45 18.51
CA GLU A 50 7.12 10.73 17.78
C GLU A 50 5.99 10.79 16.73
N TRP A 51 5.33 9.68 16.41
CA TRP A 51 4.14 9.67 15.55
C TRP A 51 2.89 10.23 16.25
N GLY A 52 2.83 10.12 17.57
CA GLY A 52 1.73 10.63 18.38
C GLY A 52 0.59 9.63 18.52
N THR A 53 -0.60 10.11 18.85
CA THR A 53 -1.83 9.33 18.93
C THR A 53 -2.25 8.77 17.56
N ALA A 54 -3.24 7.86 17.54
CA ALA A 54 -3.79 7.34 16.29
C ALA A 54 -4.35 8.45 15.40
N GLU A 55 -5.05 9.44 15.98
CA GLU A 55 -5.62 10.57 15.25
C GLU A 55 -4.55 11.49 14.65
N GLU A 56 -3.55 11.85 15.44
CA GLU A 56 -2.39 12.65 14.97
C GLU A 56 -1.65 11.92 13.86
N THR A 57 -1.45 10.61 14.02
CA THR A 57 -0.84 9.75 13.00
C THR A 57 -1.65 9.73 11.72
N MET A 58 -2.98 9.63 11.78
CA MET A 58 -3.82 9.67 10.57
C MET A 58 -3.71 11.01 9.85
N THR A 59 -3.64 12.11 10.60
CA THR A 59 -3.44 13.45 10.02
C THR A 59 -2.07 13.57 9.35
N LYS A 60 -1.02 13.07 10.00
CA LYS A 60 0.35 13.00 9.45
C LYS A 60 0.41 12.16 8.17
N VAL A 61 -0.14 10.95 8.18
CA VAL A 61 -0.14 10.05 7.02
C VAL A 61 -0.89 10.67 5.84
N ARG A 62 -2.05 11.30 6.07
CA ARG A 62 -2.78 12.03 5.02
C ARG A 62 -1.95 13.17 4.44
N THR A 63 -1.24 13.91 5.29
CA THR A 63 -0.34 14.99 4.84
C THR A 63 0.80 14.43 3.99
N TYR A 64 1.44 13.36 4.47
CA TYR A 64 2.52 12.67 3.79
C TYR A 64 2.14 12.23 2.37
N TYR A 65 0.92 11.73 2.15
CA TYR A 65 0.46 11.30 0.82
C TYR A 65 0.49 12.39 -0.26
N HIS A 66 0.48 13.66 0.13
CA HIS A 66 0.54 14.79 -0.80
C HIS A 66 1.93 15.41 -0.93
N THR A 67 2.96 14.74 -0.42
CA THR A 67 4.35 15.25 -0.42
C THR A 67 5.20 14.61 -1.52
N PRO A 68 6.30 15.27 -1.94
CA PRO A 68 7.27 14.68 -2.85
C PRO A 68 7.83 13.34 -2.34
N HIS A 69 8.03 13.19 -1.02
CA HIS A 69 8.50 11.96 -0.40
C HIS A 69 7.62 10.75 -0.76
N PHE A 70 6.29 10.92 -0.77
CA PHE A 70 5.34 9.89 -1.19
C PHE A 70 5.28 9.73 -2.72
N LEU A 71 5.31 10.81 -3.48
CA LEU A 71 5.16 10.73 -4.95
C LEU A 71 6.41 10.14 -5.63
N GLU A 72 7.59 10.29 -5.04
CA GLU A 72 8.87 9.93 -5.64
C GLU A 72 9.49 8.63 -5.10
N ARG A 73 8.77 7.93 -4.20
CA ARG A 73 9.16 6.64 -3.63
C ARG A 73 9.71 5.70 -4.68
N LYS A 74 10.74 4.96 -4.31
CA LYS A 74 11.35 3.95 -5.18
C LYS A 74 10.77 2.57 -4.89
N PRO A 75 10.85 1.65 -5.86
CA PRO A 75 10.53 0.27 -5.60
C PRO A 75 11.47 -0.33 -4.56
N VAL A 76 10.96 -1.29 -3.79
CA VAL A 76 11.79 -2.13 -2.92
C VAL A 76 12.86 -2.83 -3.78
N PRO A 77 14.13 -2.83 -3.38
CA PRO A 77 15.20 -3.47 -4.13
C PRO A 77 14.87 -4.92 -4.48
N GLY A 78 14.96 -5.27 -5.77
CA GLY A 78 14.67 -6.62 -6.28
C GLY A 78 13.18 -6.95 -6.49
N ALA A 79 12.23 -6.11 -6.02
CA ALA A 79 10.80 -6.41 -6.14
C ALA A 79 10.35 -6.45 -7.60
N VAL A 80 10.68 -5.43 -8.40
CA VAL A 80 10.25 -5.35 -9.82
C VAL A 80 10.82 -6.51 -10.64
N GLU A 81 12.07 -6.90 -10.40
CA GLU A 81 12.70 -8.03 -11.09
C GLU A 81 12.00 -9.35 -10.73
N SER A 82 11.72 -9.56 -9.44
CA SER A 82 11.01 -10.74 -8.96
C SER A 82 9.61 -10.84 -9.57
N LEU A 83 8.89 -9.72 -9.67
CA LEU A 83 7.57 -9.68 -10.30
C LEU A 83 7.62 -10.01 -11.79
N ARG A 84 8.61 -9.49 -12.52
CA ARG A 84 8.81 -9.85 -13.94
C ARG A 84 9.10 -11.33 -14.10
N ARG A 85 9.91 -11.91 -13.21
CA ARG A 85 10.17 -13.35 -13.24
C ARG A 85 8.91 -14.18 -13.00
N LEU A 86 8.11 -13.82 -11.99
CA LEU A 86 6.82 -14.48 -11.75
C LEU A 86 5.89 -14.39 -12.98
N LYS A 87 5.86 -13.26 -13.66
CA LYS A 87 5.09 -13.12 -14.91
C LYS A 87 5.62 -14.04 -16.03
N GLN A 88 6.93 -14.14 -16.18
CA GLN A 88 7.57 -15.06 -17.15
C GLN A 88 7.30 -16.53 -16.83
N ASP A 89 7.21 -16.88 -15.54
CA ASP A 89 6.87 -18.23 -15.09
C ASP A 89 5.36 -18.56 -15.27
N GLY A 90 4.57 -17.61 -15.81
CA GLY A 90 3.18 -17.81 -16.21
C GLY A 90 2.14 -17.39 -15.18
N TYR A 91 2.51 -16.64 -14.14
CA TYR A 91 1.55 -16.10 -13.18
C TYR A 91 0.88 -14.83 -13.71
N ARG A 92 -0.43 -14.69 -13.44
CA ARG A 92 -1.12 -13.40 -13.51
C ARG A 92 -0.91 -12.65 -12.19
N LEU A 93 -0.56 -11.38 -12.25
CA LEU A 93 -0.25 -10.60 -11.06
C LEU A 93 -1.29 -9.49 -10.90
N VAL A 94 -1.86 -9.37 -9.70
CA VAL A 94 -2.75 -8.26 -9.33
C VAL A 94 -2.24 -7.60 -8.06
N VAL A 95 -2.41 -6.29 -7.95
CA VAL A 95 -2.14 -5.58 -6.70
C VAL A 95 -3.39 -5.66 -5.82
N VAL A 96 -3.21 -5.90 -4.52
CA VAL A 96 -4.25 -5.72 -3.50
C VAL A 96 -3.68 -4.81 -2.42
N THR A 97 -4.30 -3.64 -2.19
CA THR A 97 -3.76 -2.63 -1.28
C THR A 97 -4.84 -2.05 -0.36
N SER A 98 -4.43 -1.67 0.85
CA SER A 98 -5.28 -0.99 1.84
C SER A 98 -5.59 0.46 1.48
N ARG A 99 -4.88 1.04 0.50
CA ARG A 99 -5.16 2.37 -0.03
C ARG A 99 -6.61 2.47 -0.52
N GLY A 100 -7.17 3.68 -0.37
CA GLY A 100 -8.51 3.99 -0.85
C GLY A 100 -8.50 4.58 -2.25
N ASP A 101 -9.70 4.89 -2.74
CA ASP A 101 -9.91 5.56 -4.04
C ASP A 101 -9.30 6.98 -4.06
N ASP A 102 -9.08 7.57 -2.88
CA ASP A 102 -8.44 8.87 -2.69
C ASP A 102 -6.97 8.91 -3.15
N LEU A 103 -6.29 7.77 -3.22
CA LEU A 103 -4.90 7.65 -3.68
C LEU A 103 -4.77 6.92 -5.02
N LYS A 104 -5.89 6.68 -5.71
CA LYS A 104 -5.93 5.84 -6.90
C LYS A 104 -5.06 6.41 -8.03
N ALA A 105 -5.17 7.71 -8.30
CA ALA A 105 -4.46 8.35 -9.41
C ALA A 105 -2.93 8.28 -9.20
N GLU A 106 -2.47 8.60 -7.99
CA GLU A 106 -1.07 8.56 -7.60
C GLU A 106 -0.54 7.12 -7.61
N THR A 107 -1.35 6.17 -7.13
CA THR A 107 -0.98 4.75 -7.12
C THR A 107 -0.84 4.18 -8.52
N GLU A 108 -1.80 4.44 -9.41
CA GLU A 108 -1.75 4.00 -10.81
C GLU A 108 -0.58 4.63 -11.56
N SER A 109 -0.35 5.94 -11.38
CA SER A 109 0.79 6.64 -11.98
C SER A 109 2.12 6.05 -11.49
N TRP A 110 2.24 5.73 -10.20
CA TRP A 110 3.44 5.13 -9.64
C TRP A 110 3.68 3.72 -10.20
N VAL A 111 2.63 2.89 -10.26
CA VAL A 111 2.71 1.53 -10.81
C VAL A 111 3.06 1.55 -12.29
N ALA A 112 2.44 2.42 -13.09
CA ALA A 112 2.75 2.56 -14.52
C ALA A 112 4.21 2.96 -14.75
N LYS A 113 4.75 3.84 -13.91
CA LYS A 113 6.14 4.30 -13.99
C LYS A 113 7.16 3.23 -13.61
N HIS A 114 6.89 2.47 -12.54
CA HIS A 114 7.89 1.60 -11.93
C HIS A 114 7.73 0.11 -12.25
N CYS A 115 6.51 -0.32 -12.54
CA CYS A 115 6.15 -1.70 -12.84
C CYS A 115 5.39 -1.80 -14.19
N PRO A 116 5.91 -1.21 -15.29
CA PRO A 116 5.23 -1.22 -16.58
C PRO A 116 5.00 -2.65 -17.03
N ASP A 117 3.78 -2.93 -17.51
CA ASP A 117 3.35 -4.23 -18.03
C ASP A 117 3.49 -5.40 -17.04
N VAL A 118 3.54 -5.14 -15.73
CA VAL A 118 3.65 -6.20 -14.70
C VAL A 118 2.28 -6.68 -14.24
N PHE A 119 1.44 -5.77 -13.75
CA PHE A 119 0.16 -6.10 -13.12
C PHE A 119 -1.01 -6.00 -14.10
N ASP A 120 -1.97 -6.91 -13.97
CA ASP A 120 -3.21 -6.90 -14.76
C ASP A 120 -4.21 -5.88 -14.19
N ASN A 121 -4.31 -5.79 -12.86
CA ASN A 121 -5.28 -4.97 -12.14
C ASN A 121 -4.76 -4.52 -10.77
N ILE A 122 -5.37 -3.46 -10.22
CA ILE A 122 -5.16 -3.00 -8.84
C ILE A 122 -6.50 -3.00 -8.09
N HIS A 123 -6.55 -3.69 -6.96
CA HIS A 123 -7.72 -3.77 -6.09
C HIS A 123 -7.52 -2.94 -4.83
N TYR A 124 -8.32 -1.88 -4.70
CA TYR A 124 -8.36 -1.01 -3.53
C TYR A 124 -9.38 -1.51 -2.52
N THR A 125 -8.97 -1.66 -1.26
CA THR A 125 -9.87 -2.03 -0.16
C THR A 125 -10.33 -0.83 0.66
N GLY A 126 -9.50 0.23 0.74
CA GLY A 126 -9.78 1.44 1.51
C GLY A 126 -9.94 1.19 3.00
N GLU A 127 -9.11 0.33 3.59
CA GLU A 127 -9.25 -0.14 4.99
C GLU A 127 -9.36 1.04 5.97
N PHE A 128 -8.49 2.04 5.84
CA PHE A 128 -8.44 3.20 6.73
C PHE A 128 -9.52 4.27 6.44
N LEU A 129 -10.17 4.22 5.27
CA LEU A 129 -11.35 5.07 4.99
C LEU A 129 -12.64 4.47 5.56
N LYS A 130 -12.64 3.17 5.82
CA LYS A 130 -13.81 2.40 6.27
C LYS A 130 -13.73 2.00 7.74
N MET A 131 -12.71 2.46 8.47
CA MET A 131 -12.66 2.29 9.92
C MET A 131 -13.81 3.09 10.53
N GLN A 132 -14.80 2.35 11.03
CA GLN A 132 -15.88 2.89 11.85
C GLN A 132 -15.69 2.36 13.25
N GLU A 133 -16.08 3.14 14.25
CA GLU A 133 -16.22 2.64 15.62
C GLU A 133 -17.68 2.32 15.88
N ASP A 134 -17.94 1.18 16.53
CA ASP A 134 -19.26 0.93 17.09
C ASP A 134 -19.53 1.84 18.30
N GLU A 135 -20.74 1.79 18.82
CA GLU A 135 -21.15 2.56 20.02
C GLU A 135 -20.32 2.27 21.28
N ASN A 136 -19.52 1.19 21.28
CA ASN A 136 -18.65 0.78 22.37
C ASN A 136 -17.17 1.11 22.10
N GLY A 137 -16.86 1.81 21.02
CA GLY A 137 -15.49 2.15 20.62
C GLY A 137 -14.71 0.98 20.00
N ASN A 138 -15.38 -0.11 19.58
CA ASN A 138 -14.72 -1.19 18.86
C ASN A 138 -14.60 -0.83 17.38
N ILE A 139 -13.43 -1.10 16.80
CA ILE A 139 -13.20 -0.90 15.36
C ILE A 139 -14.01 -1.94 14.57
N ILE A 140 -15.01 -1.47 13.83
CA ILE A 140 -15.74 -2.22 12.81
C ILE A 140 -14.89 -2.24 11.53
N LYS A 141 -14.54 -3.44 11.06
CA LYS A 141 -13.86 -3.64 9.78
C LYS A 141 -14.79 -4.31 8.78
N THR A 142 -15.02 -3.66 7.64
CA THR A 142 -15.72 -4.28 6.50
C THR A 142 -14.70 -4.73 5.45
N PHE A 143 -14.62 -6.03 5.22
CA PHE A 143 -13.75 -6.62 4.20
C PHE A 143 -14.55 -6.99 2.95
N LYS A 144 -13.97 -6.77 1.76
CA LYS A 144 -14.47 -7.42 0.54
C LYS A 144 -14.21 -8.92 0.65
N THR A 145 -15.20 -9.74 0.36
CA THR A 145 -15.09 -11.19 0.24
C THR A 145 -14.18 -11.58 -0.92
N LYS A 146 -13.62 -12.80 -0.89
CA LYS A 146 -12.84 -13.36 -2.02
C LYS A 146 -13.62 -13.35 -3.34
N ALA A 147 -14.95 -13.46 -3.28
CA ALA A 147 -15.82 -13.39 -4.45
C ALA A 147 -15.84 -11.98 -5.04
N GLU A 148 -16.05 -10.95 -4.21
CA GLU A 148 -16.11 -9.54 -4.67
C GLU A 148 -14.80 -9.05 -5.29
N VAL A 149 -13.65 -9.59 -4.87
CA VAL A 149 -12.35 -9.29 -5.49
C VAL A 149 -12.23 -9.95 -6.88
N ARG A 150 -12.81 -11.14 -7.08
CA ARG A 150 -12.71 -11.91 -8.34
C ARG A 150 -13.66 -11.45 -9.46
N VAL A 151 -14.73 -10.71 -9.15
CA VAL A 151 -15.75 -10.32 -10.16
C VAL A 151 -15.22 -9.29 -11.17
N TYR A 152 -14.09 -8.64 -10.91
CA TYR A 152 -13.48 -7.68 -11.85
C TYR A 152 -12.68 -8.33 -13.01
N ASP A 153 -12.53 -9.66 -13.03
CA ASP A 153 -11.79 -10.40 -14.07
C ASP A 153 -12.69 -10.90 -15.24
N SER A 154 -13.95 -10.47 -15.33
CA SER A 154 -14.90 -10.93 -16.35
C SER A 154 -15.43 -9.84 -17.30
N LEU A 155 -14.68 -8.76 -17.50
CA LEU A 155 -14.93 -7.73 -18.52
C LEU A 155 -13.79 -7.66 -19.54
#